data_AF-A0A956BXB3-F1
#
_entry.id   AF-A0A956BXB3-F1
#
_cell.length_a   1.000
_cell.length_b   1.000
_cell.length_c   1.000
_cell.angle_alpha   90.00
_cell.angle_beta   90.00
_cell.angle_gamma   90.00
#
_symmetry.space_group_name_H-M   'P 1'
#
loop_
_entity.id
_entity.type
_entity.pdbx_description
1 polymer ?
#
loop_
_entity_poly.entity_id
_entity_poly.type
_entity_poly.pdbx_seq_one_letter_code
_entity_poly.pdbx_strand_id
1 'polypeptide(L)'
;MARFARLLGFGIILFPILGWASAGYAQGWSGPPQPPSQADIQQSQELYRQGAAEIRDGKTESGLDLLERSYRKSGAALPLYGIGLTLFHAGDMAKAHAALTQLLTRHRDLPADLMGEARRMREKAAQSLGILSVTDLPHPSEDPLSLDLDGEGLLDGGGRPLLLGVTPGPHVLRLALEDHEPFEWRGEIAAGEHITIRPHFAPDEDTLWDSPWFWAITGGVVIGAAAVGLAVGLGGEEGPSCGPTCLTL
;
A
#
# COMPACT_ATOMS: atom_id res chain seq x y z
N MET A 1 -14.37 46.20 38.45
CA MET A 1 -15.34 46.06 37.34
C MET A 1 -14.60 45.52 36.11
N ALA A 2 -15.31 44.80 35.24
CA ALA A 2 -14.85 44.07 34.04
C ALA A 2 -14.34 42.64 34.26
N ARG A 3 -15.29 41.68 34.33
CA ARG A 3 -15.06 40.24 34.12
C ARG A 3 -15.16 39.95 32.62
N PHE A 4 -14.09 39.43 32.02
CA PHE A 4 -14.06 38.97 30.63
C PHE A 4 -14.59 37.53 30.57
N ALA A 5 -15.81 37.37 30.06
CA ALA A 5 -16.40 36.07 29.76
C ALA A 5 -15.98 35.63 28.36
N ARG A 6 -15.05 34.68 28.25
CA ARG A 6 -14.75 33.97 27.00
C ARG A 6 -15.77 32.84 26.82
N LEU A 7 -16.76 33.08 25.96
CA LEU A 7 -17.63 32.06 25.39
C LEU A 7 -16.80 31.16 24.46
N LEU A 8 -16.45 29.97 24.94
CA LEU A 8 -15.99 28.87 24.09
C LEU A 8 -17.20 28.32 23.34
N GLY A 9 -17.41 28.82 22.12
CA GLY A 9 -18.34 28.22 21.17
C GLY A 9 -17.79 26.89 20.69
N PHE A 10 -18.26 25.79 21.28
CA PHE A 10 -18.11 24.45 20.72
C PHE A 10 -18.96 24.35 19.45
N GLY A 11 -18.36 24.71 18.31
CA GLY A 11 -18.92 24.39 17.00
C GLY A 11 -18.84 22.89 16.80
N ILE A 12 -19.95 22.19 17.00
CA ILE A 12 -20.10 20.79 16.59
C ILE A 12 -20.04 20.80 15.06
N ILE A 13 -18.87 20.50 14.49
CA ILE A 13 -18.72 20.25 13.06
C ILE A 13 -19.39 18.90 12.80
N LEU A 14 -20.66 18.94 12.41
CA LEU A 14 -21.37 17.81 11.79
C LEU A 14 -20.65 17.52 10.47
N PHE A 15 -19.62 16.68 10.52
CA PHE A 15 -19.08 16.06 9.32
C PHE A 15 -20.20 15.17 8.77
N PRO A 16 -20.74 15.45 7.57
CA PRO A 16 -21.67 14.53 6.95
C PRO A 16 -20.96 13.19 6.84
N ILE A 17 -21.62 12.12 7.29
CA ILE A 17 -21.19 10.74 7.10
C ILE A 17 -21.35 10.45 5.60
N LEU A 18 -20.48 11.06 4.78
CA LEU A 18 -20.35 10.79 3.36
C LEU A 18 -19.95 9.33 3.24
N GLY A 19 -20.65 8.59 2.38
CA GLY A 19 -20.40 7.17 2.16
C GLY A 19 -18.92 6.90 1.96
N TRP A 20 -18.35 6.12 2.87
CA TRP A 20 -16.95 5.74 2.88
C TRP A 20 -16.68 4.83 1.67
N ALA A 21 -16.38 5.43 0.52
CA ALA A 21 -15.78 4.73 -0.60
C ALA A 21 -14.36 4.34 -0.16
N SER A 22 -14.26 3.17 0.44
CA SER A 22 -13.05 2.67 1.07
C SER A 22 -12.13 2.15 -0.03
N ALA A 23 -11.17 2.96 -0.44
CA ALA A 23 -10.35 2.73 -1.63
C ALA A 23 -9.08 1.88 -1.39
N GLY A 24 -9.08 1.00 -0.38
CA GLY A 24 -7.93 0.17 -0.06
C GLY A 24 -8.23 -1.03 0.82
N TYR A 25 -9.38 -1.69 0.64
CA TYR A 25 -9.57 -2.99 1.29
C TYR A 25 -8.69 -4.04 0.63
N ALA A 26 -8.21 -4.97 1.46
CA ALA A 26 -7.58 -6.22 1.07
C ALA A 26 -8.20 -6.77 -0.22
N GLN A 27 -7.33 -7.20 -1.14
CA GLN A 27 -7.69 -7.68 -2.47
C GLN A 27 -8.93 -8.59 -2.39
N GLY A 28 -10.06 -8.08 -2.87
CA GLY A 28 -11.32 -8.82 -2.74
C GLY A 28 -11.22 -10.19 -3.39
N TRP A 29 -11.87 -11.19 -2.81
CA TRP A 29 -11.82 -12.56 -3.34
C TRP A 29 -12.31 -12.58 -4.79
N SER A 30 -11.49 -13.15 -5.68
CA SER A 30 -11.85 -13.28 -7.09
C SER A 30 -12.82 -14.44 -7.28
N GLY A 31 -13.96 -14.17 -7.91
CA GLY A 31 -14.86 -15.22 -8.42
C GLY A 31 -14.34 -15.80 -9.73
N PRO A 32 -14.99 -16.85 -10.27
CA PRO A 32 -14.62 -17.41 -11.56
C PRO A 32 -14.84 -16.37 -12.69
N PRO A 33 -13.98 -16.32 -13.72
CA PRO A 33 -14.09 -15.37 -14.81
C PRO A 33 -15.25 -15.66 -15.77
N GLN A 34 -15.81 -16.87 -15.70
CA GLN A 34 -16.92 -17.35 -16.54
C GLN A 34 -17.97 -18.02 -15.66
N PRO A 35 -19.24 -18.13 -16.13
CA PRO A 35 -20.26 -18.90 -15.43
C PRO A 35 -19.75 -20.32 -15.11
N PRO A 36 -19.87 -20.79 -13.86
CA PRO A 36 -19.30 -22.08 -13.45
C PRO A 36 -20.05 -23.25 -14.10
N SER A 37 -19.31 -24.31 -14.45
CA SER A 37 -19.91 -25.56 -14.92
C SER A 37 -20.59 -26.33 -13.79
N GLN A 38 -21.45 -27.30 -14.11
CA GLN A 38 -22.04 -28.20 -13.10
C GLN A 38 -20.96 -28.98 -12.32
N ALA A 39 -19.87 -29.36 -12.98
CA ALA A 39 -18.73 -30.01 -12.34
C ALA A 39 -18.02 -29.07 -11.35
N ASP A 40 -17.84 -27.80 -11.72
CA ASP A 40 -17.25 -26.80 -10.83
C ASP A 40 -18.12 -26.53 -9.60
N ILE A 41 -19.44 -26.49 -9.78
CA ILE A 41 -20.39 -26.34 -8.68
C ILE A 41 -20.27 -27.52 -7.71
N GLN A 42 -20.27 -28.76 -8.21
CA GLN A 42 -20.11 -29.95 -7.36
C GLN A 42 -18.77 -29.97 -6.63
N GLN A 43 -17.67 -29.65 -7.33
CA GLN A 43 -16.35 -29.59 -6.71
C GLN A 43 -16.26 -28.47 -5.66
N SER A 44 -16.88 -27.31 -5.91
CA SER A 44 -16.97 -26.21 -4.96
C SER A 44 -17.72 -26.64 -3.69
N GLN A 45 -18.83 -27.37 -3.82
CA GLN A 45 -19.58 -27.87 -2.67
C GLN A 45 -18.74 -28.83 -1.82
N GLU A 46 -17.95 -29.70 -2.47
CA GLU A 46 -17.04 -30.59 -1.75
C GLU A 46 -15.94 -29.82 -1.00
N LEU A 47 -15.28 -28.87 -1.66
CA LEU A 47 -14.29 -27.99 -1.03
C LEU A 47 -14.89 -27.21 0.14
N TYR A 48 -16.12 -26.73 0.01
CA TYR A 48 -16.82 -26.04 1.09
C TYR A 48 -17.05 -26.96 2.30
N ARG A 49 -17.52 -28.20 2.07
CA ARG A 49 -17.73 -29.18 3.14
C ARG A 49 -16.43 -29.51 3.87
N GLN A 50 -15.34 -29.71 3.11
CA GLN A 50 -14.02 -29.96 3.67
C GLN A 50 -13.53 -28.76 4.48
N GLY A 51 -13.62 -27.54 3.93
CA GLY A 51 -13.23 -26.32 4.65
C GLY A 51 -13.98 -26.13 5.95
N ALA A 52 -15.30 -26.34 5.94
CA ALA A 52 -16.13 -26.29 7.15
C ALA A 52 -15.80 -27.40 8.17
N ALA A 53 -15.31 -28.57 7.73
CA ALA A 53 -14.81 -29.60 8.62
C ALA A 53 -13.48 -29.20 9.27
N GLU A 54 -12.50 -28.72 8.47
CA GLU A 54 -11.20 -28.27 8.98
C GLU A 54 -11.34 -27.12 9.99
N ILE A 55 -12.25 -26.16 9.76
CA ILE A 55 -12.52 -25.06 10.71
C ILE A 55 -13.08 -25.60 12.03
N ARG A 56 -14.00 -26.58 11.99
CA ARG A 56 -14.53 -27.21 13.21
C ARG A 56 -13.45 -27.98 13.98
N ASP A 57 -12.47 -28.53 13.26
CA ASP A 57 -11.32 -29.21 13.84
C ASP A 57 -10.22 -28.24 14.31
N GLY A 58 -10.47 -26.91 14.26
CA GLY A 58 -9.56 -25.86 14.72
C GLY A 58 -8.45 -25.49 13.74
N LYS A 59 -8.46 -26.03 12.52
CA LYS A 59 -7.46 -25.76 11.47
C LYS A 59 -7.92 -24.60 10.58
N THR A 60 -8.02 -23.42 11.16
CA THR A 60 -8.56 -22.21 10.53
C THR A 60 -7.90 -21.87 9.20
N GLU A 61 -6.56 -21.91 9.12
CA GLU A 61 -5.81 -21.56 7.90
C GLU A 61 -6.11 -22.51 6.74
N SER A 62 -6.03 -23.83 6.98
CA SER A 62 -6.37 -24.84 5.98
C SER A 62 -7.84 -24.74 5.55
N GLY A 63 -8.73 -24.46 6.49
CA GLY A 63 -10.14 -24.25 6.21
C GLY A 63 -10.41 -23.03 5.34
N LEU A 64 -9.71 -21.92 5.59
CA LEU A 64 -9.79 -20.70 4.77
C LEU A 64 -9.32 -20.97 3.33
N ASP A 65 -8.18 -21.63 3.11
CA ASP A 65 -7.73 -21.98 1.74
C ASP A 65 -8.81 -22.77 0.98
N LEU A 66 -9.42 -23.77 1.64
CA LEU A 66 -10.48 -24.59 1.03
C LEU A 66 -11.72 -23.76 0.68
N LEU A 67 -12.14 -22.84 1.55
CA LEU A 67 -13.26 -21.94 1.29
C LEU A 67 -12.96 -20.96 0.14
N GLU A 68 -11.75 -20.41 0.07
CA GLU A 68 -11.32 -19.53 -1.01
C GLU A 68 -11.26 -20.24 -2.36
N ARG A 69 -10.75 -21.48 -2.39
CA ARG A 69 -10.76 -22.32 -3.58
C ARG A 69 -12.18 -22.69 -3.99
N SER A 70 -13.06 -22.91 -3.03
CA SER A 70 -14.49 -23.11 -3.29
C SER A 70 -15.11 -21.87 -3.94
N TYR A 71 -14.84 -20.67 -3.41
CA TYR A 71 -15.35 -19.42 -3.97
C TYR A 71 -14.79 -19.12 -5.36
N ARG A 72 -13.48 -19.30 -5.60
CA ARG A 72 -12.86 -19.13 -6.92
C ARG A 72 -13.47 -20.03 -7.99
N LYS A 73 -13.98 -21.22 -7.61
CA LYS A 73 -14.58 -22.18 -8.54
C LYS A 73 -16.02 -21.84 -8.92
N SER A 74 -16.87 -21.53 -7.95
CA SER A 74 -18.31 -21.34 -8.20
C SER A 74 -18.77 -19.89 -8.18
N GLY A 75 -18.01 -19.01 -7.52
CA GLY A 75 -18.47 -17.67 -7.18
C GLY A 75 -19.71 -17.68 -6.27
N ALA A 76 -20.03 -18.80 -5.63
CA ALA A 76 -21.26 -18.93 -4.83
C ALA A 76 -21.18 -18.08 -3.54
N ALA A 77 -22.33 -17.58 -3.09
CA ALA A 77 -22.41 -16.73 -1.90
C ALA A 77 -21.98 -17.45 -0.61
N LEU A 78 -22.30 -18.74 -0.48
CA LEU A 78 -22.09 -19.49 0.76
C LEU A 78 -20.61 -19.66 1.14
N PRO A 79 -19.69 -20.03 0.24
CA PRO A 79 -18.25 -19.98 0.52
C PRO A 79 -17.76 -18.60 0.97
N LEU A 80 -18.20 -17.51 0.33
CA LEU A 80 -17.78 -16.15 0.70
C LEU A 80 -18.32 -15.73 2.08
N TYR A 81 -19.55 -16.11 2.42
CA TYR A 81 -20.07 -15.96 3.78
C TYR A 81 -19.21 -16.75 4.79
N GLY A 82 -18.85 -17.99 4.46
CA GLY A 82 -17.97 -18.82 5.29
C GLY A 82 -16.61 -18.19 5.53
N ILE A 83 -15.99 -17.60 4.50
CA ILE A 83 -14.73 -16.85 4.60
C ILE A 83 -14.89 -15.69 5.59
N GLY A 84 -15.91 -14.84 5.39
CA GLY A 84 -16.18 -13.70 6.27
C GLY A 84 -16.43 -14.09 7.72
N LEU A 85 -17.22 -15.14 7.96
CA LEU A 85 -17.50 -15.67 9.31
C LEU A 85 -16.23 -16.20 9.99
N THR A 86 -15.41 -16.93 9.25
CA THR A 86 -14.17 -17.53 9.77
C THR A 86 -13.16 -16.46 10.15
N LEU A 87 -12.94 -15.47 9.27
CA LEU A 87 -12.07 -14.32 9.54
C LEU A 87 -12.56 -13.51 10.75
N PHE A 88 -13.87 -13.31 10.86
CA PHE A 88 -14.48 -12.60 11.99
C PHE A 88 -14.18 -13.30 13.32
N HIS A 89 -14.28 -14.63 13.36
CA HIS A 89 -13.94 -15.41 14.55
C HIS A 89 -12.43 -15.51 14.82
N ALA A 90 -11.60 -15.43 13.78
CA ALA A 90 -10.14 -15.41 13.90
C ALA A 90 -9.59 -14.08 14.41
N GLY A 91 -10.41 -13.01 14.45
CA GLY A 91 -9.98 -11.68 14.89
C GLY A 91 -9.49 -10.76 13.76
N ASP A 92 -9.42 -11.25 12.52
CA ASP A 92 -9.04 -10.44 11.35
C ASP A 92 -10.25 -9.63 10.85
N MET A 93 -10.53 -8.56 11.59
CA MET A 93 -11.70 -7.70 11.35
C MET A 93 -11.62 -7.01 10.00
N ALA A 94 -10.42 -6.71 9.49
CA ALA A 94 -10.24 -5.99 8.22
C ALA A 94 -10.63 -6.88 7.05
N LYS A 95 -10.09 -8.11 6.99
CA LYS A 95 -10.47 -9.07 5.95
C LYS A 95 -11.92 -9.54 6.11
N ALA A 96 -12.41 -9.73 7.34
CA ALA A 96 -13.82 -10.04 7.58
C ALA A 96 -14.77 -8.96 7.05
N HIS A 97 -14.48 -7.68 7.33
CA HIS A 97 -15.26 -6.55 6.83
C HIS A 97 -15.28 -6.52 5.30
N ALA A 98 -14.12 -6.72 4.66
CA ALA A 98 -14.01 -6.78 3.20
C ALA A 98 -14.84 -7.93 2.60
N ALA A 99 -14.72 -9.15 3.14
CA ALA A 99 -15.44 -10.34 2.67
C ALA A 99 -16.95 -10.15 2.74
N LEU A 100 -17.44 -9.66 3.89
CA LEU A 100 -18.87 -9.44 4.13
C LEU A 100 -19.42 -8.26 3.30
N THR A 101 -18.61 -7.24 3.05
CA THR A 101 -18.97 -6.14 2.14
C THR A 101 -19.10 -6.64 0.71
N GLN A 102 -18.16 -7.48 0.25
CA GLN A 102 -18.23 -8.11 -1.06
C GLN A 102 -19.46 -9.02 -1.18
N LEU A 103 -19.74 -9.83 -0.15
CA LEU A 103 -20.92 -10.70 -0.08
C LEU A 103 -22.22 -9.91 -0.27
N LEU A 104 -22.41 -8.86 0.55
CA LEU A 104 -23.63 -8.04 0.53
C LEU A 104 -23.77 -7.22 -0.77
N THR A 105 -22.67 -6.92 -1.43
CA THR A 105 -22.66 -6.21 -2.71
C THR A 105 -23.03 -7.14 -3.87
N ARG A 106 -22.38 -8.30 -3.96
CA ARG A 106 -22.46 -9.21 -5.12
C ARG A 106 -23.59 -10.24 -5.04
N HIS A 107 -24.02 -10.63 -3.84
CA HIS A 107 -24.98 -11.73 -3.63
C HIS A 107 -26.23 -11.24 -2.89
N ARG A 108 -27.11 -10.55 -3.61
CA ARG A 108 -28.36 -9.99 -3.07
C ARG A 108 -29.49 -11.02 -2.93
N ASP A 109 -29.25 -12.23 -3.41
CA ASP A 109 -30.16 -13.38 -3.44
C ASP A 109 -30.03 -14.32 -2.24
N LEU A 110 -29.15 -14.00 -1.28
CA LEU A 110 -29.02 -14.74 -0.02
C LEU A 110 -30.34 -14.77 0.78
N PRO A 111 -30.61 -15.86 1.52
CA PRO A 111 -31.68 -15.88 2.50
C PRO A 111 -31.62 -14.67 3.45
N ALA A 112 -32.79 -14.09 3.75
CA ALA A 112 -32.89 -12.84 4.52
C ALA A 112 -32.20 -12.92 5.89
N ASP A 113 -32.26 -14.08 6.54
CA ASP A 113 -31.61 -14.32 7.83
C ASP A 113 -30.09 -14.21 7.73
N LEU A 114 -29.48 -14.83 6.71
CA LEU A 114 -28.04 -14.75 6.45
C LEU A 114 -27.61 -13.33 6.06
N MET A 115 -28.41 -12.62 5.27
CA MET A 115 -28.15 -11.21 4.96
C MET A 115 -28.16 -10.34 6.22
N GLY A 116 -29.14 -10.55 7.11
CA GLY A 116 -29.25 -9.83 8.37
C GLY A 116 -28.06 -10.09 9.27
N GLU A 117 -27.61 -11.34 9.37
CA GLU A 117 -26.43 -11.72 10.12
C GLU A 117 -25.14 -11.14 9.53
N ALA A 118 -24.93 -11.27 8.22
CA ALA A 118 -23.77 -10.72 7.53
C ALA A 118 -23.64 -9.19 7.71
N ARG A 119 -24.76 -8.46 7.70
CA ARG A 119 -24.78 -7.01 8.00
C ARG A 119 -24.32 -6.71 9.42
N ARG A 120 -24.85 -7.42 10.42
CA ARG A 120 -24.45 -7.26 11.82
C ARG A 120 -22.97 -7.56 12.03
N MET A 121 -22.47 -8.65 11.43
CA MET A 121 -21.05 -9.00 11.51
C MET A 121 -20.17 -7.95 10.84
N ARG A 122 -20.54 -7.48 9.64
CA ARG A 122 -19.81 -6.42 8.94
C ARG A 122 -19.77 -5.14 9.76
N GLU A 123 -20.90 -4.70 10.33
CA GLU A 123 -20.96 -3.49 11.17
C GLU A 123 -20.10 -3.62 12.42
N LYS A 124 -20.15 -4.78 13.09
CA LYS A 124 -19.31 -5.05 14.25
C LYS A 124 -17.81 -5.09 13.90
N ALA A 125 -17.47 -5.68 12.76
CA ALA A 125 -16.11 -5.66 12.24
C ALA A 125 -15.66 -4.21 11.98
N ALA A 126 -16.47 -3.42 11.28
CA ALA A 126 -16.19 -2.01 10.99
C ALA A 126 -15.95 -1.17 12.26
N GLN A 127 -16.76 -1.38 13.31
CA GLN A 127 -16.59 -0.71 14.60
C GLN A 127 -15.29 -1.09 15.33
N SER A 128 -14.71 -2.25 15.00
CA SER A 128 -13.48 -2.75 15.60
C SER A 128 -12.23 -2.30 14.85
N LEU A 129 -12.36 -1.72 13.65
CA LEU A 129 -11.24 -1.25 12.85
C LEU A 129 -10.75 0.12 13.34
N GLY A 130 -9.44 0.31 13.25
CA GLY A 130 -8.85 1.64 13.16
C GLY A 130 -8.88 2.14 11.72
N ILE A 131 -8.73 3.44 11.53
CA ILE A 131 -8.74 4.11 10.23
C ILE A 131 -7.43 4.86 10.06
N LEU A 132 -6.70 4.49 9.01
CA LEU A 132 -5.52 5.22 8.54
C LEU A 132 -5.92 6.07 7.34
N SER A 133 -5.84 7.39 7.49
CA SER A 133 -6.13 8.37 6.45
C SER A 133 -4.83 8.95 5.92
N VAL A 134 -4.49 8.62 4.68
CA VAL A 134 -3.31 9.15 4.01
C VAL A 134 -3.74 10.31 3.11
N THR A 135 -3.27 11.51 3.45
CA THR A 135 -3.55 12.74 2.70
C THR A 135 -2.36 13.11 1.82
N ASP A 136 -2.52 14.12 0.96
CA ASP A 136 -1.44 14.69 0.13
C ASP A 136 -0.73 13.68 -0.80
N LEU A 137 -1.42 12.59 -1.15
CA LEU A 137 -0.97 11.64 -2.17
C LEU A 137 -1.20 12.21 -3.58
N PRO A 138 -0.29 11.96 -4.54
CA PRO A 138 -0.50 12.33 -5.94
C PRO A 138 -1.73 11.61 -6.51
N HIS A 139 -2.27 12.16 -7.60
CA HIS A 139 -3.37 11.50 -8.30
C HIS A 139 -2.82 10.28 -9.06
N PRO A 140 -3.49 9.11 -9.07
CA PRO A 140 -2.94 7.89 -9.71
C PRO A 140 -2.67 8.00 -11.22
N SER A 141 -3.21 9.03 -11.88
CA SER A 141 -2.97 9.30 -13.30
C SER A 141 -1.66 10.04 -13.56
N GLU A 142 -1.07 10.64 -12.54
CA GLU A 142 0.17 11.40 -12.63
C GLU A 142 1.33 10.44 -12.35
N ASP A 143 1.32 9.82 -11.16
CA ASP A 143 2.38 8.93 -10.71
C ASP A 143 1.79 7.63 -10.11
N PRO A 144 2.20 6.44 -10.61
CA PRO A 144 1.72 5.18 -10.05
C PRO A 144 2.28 4.97 -8.63
N LEU A 145 1.39 4.89 -7.66
CA LEU A 145 1.71 4.64 -6.25
C LEU A 145 1.73 3.13 -5.97
N SER A 146 2.87 2.64 -5.48
CA SER A 146 2.93 1.33 -4.82
C SER A 146 2.59 1.51 -3.34
N LEU A 147 1.57 0.78 -2.88
CA LEU A 147 1.06 0.80 -1.53
C LEU A 147 1.25 -0.59 -0.91
N ASP A 148 1.89 -0.65 0.24
CA ASP A 148 2.08 -1.86 1.02
C ASP A 148 1.71 -1.60 2.48
N LEU A 149 0.91 -2.50 3.05
CA LEU A 149 0.51 -2.45 4.44
C LEU A 149 0.87 -3.78 5.09
N ASP A 150 1.73 -3.74 6.10
CA ASP A 150 2.22 -4.92 6.82
C ASP A 150 2.87 -5.98 5.92
N GLY A 151 3.48 -5.57 4.80
CA GLY A 151 4.06 -6.47 3.81
C GLY A 151 3.06 -7.04 2.80
N GLU A 152 1.78 -6.65 2.89
CA GLU A 152 0.77 -6.96 1.89
C GLU A 152 0.59 -5.79 0.91
N GLY A 153 0.93 -6.02 -0.37
CA GLY A 153 0.69 -5.05 -1.44
C GLY A 153 -0.80 -4.80 -1.66
N LEU A 154 -1.20 -3.53 -1.64
CA LEU A 154 -2.57 -3.07 -1.85
C LEU A 154 -2.68 -2.31 -3.18
N LEU A 155 -3.87 -2.35 -3.77
CA LEU A 155 -4.17 -1.56 -4.96
C LEU A 155 -4.63 -0.15 -4.55
N ASP A 156 -4.04 0.86 -5.18
CA ASP A 156 -4.53 2.24 -5.05
C ASP A 156 -5.83 2.40 -5.86
N GLY A 157 -6.97 2.48 -5.16
CA GLY A 157 -8.27 2.72 -5.79
C GLY A 157 -8.49 4.16 -6.27
N GLY A 158 -7.51 5.06 -6.08
CA GLY A 158 -7.56 6.46 -6.49
C GLY A 158 -8.43 7.37 -5.64
N GLY A 159 -9.05 6.85 -4.58
CA GLY A 159 -9.73 7.66 -3.58
C GLY A 159 -8.74 8.54 -2.82
N ARG A 160 -9.08 9.83 -2.65
CA ARG A 160 -8.30 10.81 -1.88
C ARG A 160 -9.21 11.56 -0.89
N PRO A 161 -8.87 11.63 0.41
CA PRO A 161 -7.76 10.92 1.06
C PRO A 161 -7.88 9.40 0.92
N LEU A 162 -6.75 8.70 0.93
CA LEU A 162 -6.74 7.24 0.93
C LEU A 162 -7.10 6.77 2.34
N LEU A 163 -8.22 6.07 2.46
CA LEU A 163 -8.72 5.54 3.73
C LEU A 163 -8.49 4.03 3.79
N LEU A 164 -7.68 3.59 4.75
CA LEU A 164 -7.40 2.18 5.01
C LEU A 164 -8.02 1.78 6.35
N GLY A 165 -8.86 0.75 6.34
CA GLY A 165 -9.38 0.14 7.56
C GLY A 165 -8.42 -0.95 8.02
N VAL A 166 -7.87 -0.82 9.22
CA VAL A 166 -6.85 -1.72 9.77
C VAL A 166 -7.32 -2.32 11.08
N THR A 167 -6.86 -3.53 11.40
CA THR A 167 -7.09 -4.14 12.72
C THR A 167 -6.39 -3.33 13.82
N PRO A 168 -6.80 -3.40 15.09
CA PRO A 168 -6.04 -2.75 16.16
C PRO A 168 -4.68 -3.41 16.38
N GLY A 169 -3.64 -2.60 16.59
CA GLY A 169 -2.28 -3.08 16.85
C GLY A 169 -1.19 -2.28 16.11
N PRO A 170 0.04 -2.81 16.07
CA PRO A 170 1.16 -2.20 15.34
C PRO A 170 1.03 -2.43 13.83
N HIS A 171 1.33 -1.39 13.05
CA HIS A 171 1.29 -1.41 11.59
C HIS A 171 2.51 -0.77 10.96
N VAL A 172 2.83 -1.23 9.75
CA VAL A 172 3.82 -0.62 8.86
C VAL A 172 3.14 -0.27 7.55
N LEU A 173 3.08 1.01 7.22
CA LEU A 173 2.62 1.50 5.92
C LEU A 173 3.85 1.92 5.10
N ARG A 174 4.01 1.32 3.92
CA ARG A 174 5.03 1.71 2.95
C ARG A 174 4.37 2.23 1.67
N LEU A 175 4.84 3.38 1.22
CA LEU A 175 4.38 4.06 0.02
C LEU A 175 5.59 4.33 -0.87
N ALA A 176 5.53 3.95 -2.14
CA ALA A 176 6.61 4.22 -3.09
C ALA A 176 6.05 4.83 -4.37
N LEU A 177 6.72 5.87 -4.85
CA LEU A 177 6.53 6.47 -6.16
C LEU A 177 7.78 6.18 -7.01
N GLU A 178 7.62 6.20 -8.33
CA GLU A 178 8.75 6.14 -9.25
C GLU A 178 9.66 7.35 -9.04
N ASP A 179 10.99 7.16 -9.12
CA ASP A 179 12.02 8.20 -8.94
C ASP A 179 12.00 8.95 -7.58
N HIS A 180 11.38 8.38 -6.56
CA HIS A 180 11.35 8.94 -5.21
C HIS A 180 11.78 7.91 -4.15
N GLU A 181 12.32 8.42 -3.05
CA GLU A 181 12.55 7.60 -1.86
C GLU A 181 11.22 7.06 -1.31
N PRO A 182 11.13 5.75 -0.99
CA PRO A 182 9.94 5.19 -0.37
C PRO A 182 9.65 5.83 1.00
N PHE A 183 8.42 6.28 1.18
CA PHE A 183 7.93 6.70 2.49
C PHE A 183 7.54 5.48 3.32
N GLU A 184 8.00 5.42 4.57
CA GLU A 184 7.62 4.39 5.53
C GLU A 184 7.10 5.02 6.82
N TRP A 185 5.92 4.58 7.25
CA TRP A 185 5.32 4.93 8.53
C TRP A 185 5.17 3.69 9.39
N ARG A 186 5.49 3.82 10.69
CA ARG A 186 5.26 2.81 11.70
C ARG A 186 4.50 3.41 12.86
N GLY A 187 3.44 2.75 13.30
CA GLY A 187 2.66 3.20 14.45
C GLY A 187 1.74 2.14 15.01
N GLU A 188 1.14 2.44 16.14
CA GLU A 188 0.12 1.61 16.76
C GLU A 188 -1.24 2.29 16.59
N ILE A 189 -2.27 1.52 16.27
CA ILE A 189 -3.62 2.01 16.02
C ILE A 189 -4.57 1.26 16.95
N ALA A 190 -5.34 1.99 17.75
CA ALA A 190 -6.38 1.43 18.60
C ALA A 190 -7.69 1.18 17.83
N ALA A 191 -8.58 0.35 18.40
CA ALA A 191 -9.90 0.11 17.84
C ALA A 191 -10.72 1.41 17.76
N GLY A 192 -11.25 1.72 16.57
CA GLY A 192 -12.00 2.95 16.31
C GLY A 192 -11.15 4.22 16.24
N GLU A 193 -9.83 4.13 16.40
CA GLU A 193 -8.93 5.27 16.27
C GLU A 193 -8.84 5.71 14.80
N HIS A 194 -8.67 7.01 14.58
CA HIS A 194 -8.44 7.58 13.27
C HIS A 194 -7.13 8.35 13.27
N ILE A 195 -6.14 7.85 12.53
CA ILE A 195 -4.83 8.48 12.37
C ILE A 195 -4.73 9.07 10.97
N THR A 196 -4.23 10.31 10.88
CA THR A 196 -3.95 10.98 9.61
C THR A 196 -2.45 11.03 9.36
N ILE A 197 -2.01 10.55 8.19
CA ILE A 197 -0.61 10.56 7.74
C ILE A 197 -0.46 11.47 6.52
N ARG A 198 0.63 12.23 6.51
CA ARG A 198 1.06 13.06 5.39
C ARG A 198 2.44 12.58 4.92
N PRO A 199 2.52 11.74 3.88
CA PRO A 199 3.79 11.31 3.35
C PRO A 199 4.51 12.49 2.69
N HIS A 200 5.84 12.50 2.83
CA HIS A 200 6.71 13.39 2.09
C HIS A 200 7.60 12.52 1.20
N PHE A 201 7.55 12.74 -0.10
CA PHE A 201 8.35 12.03 -1.09
C PHE A 201 9.51 12.93 -1.51
N ALA A 202 10.73 12.53 -1.16
CA ALA A 202 11.94 13.17 -1.65
C ALA A 202 12.32 12.54 -3.00
N PRO A 203 12.78 13.31 -4.00
CA PRO A 203 13.34 12.75 -5.22
C PRO A 203 14.54 11.86 -4.89
N ASP A 204 14.70 10.74 -5.58
CA ASP A 204 15.84 9.86 -5.38
C ASP A 204 17.13 10.52 -5.91
N GLU A 205 18.06 10.89 -5.02
CA GLU A 205 19.29 11.60 -5.38
C GLU A 205 20.25 10.75 -6.24
N ASP A 206 20.07 9.43 -6.26
CA ASP A 206 20.94 8.49 -6.98
C ASP A 206 20.73 8.52 -8.52
N THR A 207 19.70 9.19 -9.03
CA THR A 207 19.49 9.37 -10.49
C THR A 207 20.53 10.25 -11.18
N LEU A 208 21.40 10.95 -10.44
CA LEU A 208 22.46 11.78 -11.05
C LEU A 208 23.44 10.96 -11.90
N TRP A 209 23.72 9.72 -11.52
CA TRP A 209 24.65 8.83 -12.23
C TRP A 209 24.08 8.27 -13.54
N ASP A 210 22.75 8.22 -13.66
CA ASP A 210 22.05 7.77 -14.87
C ASP A 210 21.81 8.89 -15.88
N SER A 211 22.13 10.15 -15.51
CA SER A 211 21.89 11.27 -16.39
C SER A 211 22.93 11.37 -17.52
N PRO A 212 22.55 11.38 -18.81
CA PRO A 212 23.50 11.42 -19.93
C PRO A 212 24.44 12.63 -19.91
N TRP A 213 23.98 13.76 -19.36
CA TRP A 213 24.80 14.97 -19.23
C TRP A 213 25.87 14.85 -18.15
N PHE A 214 25.63 14.09 -17.09
CA PHE A 214 26.62 13.82 -16.04
C PHE A 214 27.86 13.14 -16.65
N TRP A 215 27.62 12.15 -17.52
CA TRP A 215 28.68 11.50 -18.30
C TRP A 215 29.31 12.42 -19.36
N ALA A 216 28.54 13.33 -19.97
CA ALA A 216 29.09 14.30 -20.90
C ALA A 216 30.07 15.28 -20.23
N ILE A 217 29.76 15.76 -19.02
CA ILE A 217 30.65 16.63 -18.24
C ILE A 217 31.88 15.84 -17.77
N THR A 218 31.66 14.65 -17.19
CA THR A 218 32.76 13.81 -16.69
C THR A 218 33.71 13.40 -17.81
N GLY A 219 33.19 12.99 -18.98
CA GLY A 219 33.98 12.68 -20.17
C GLY A 219 34.74 13.89 -20.71
N GLY A 220 34.11 15.08 -20.71
CA GLY A 220 34.75 16.33 -21.12
C GLY A 220 35.96 16.71 -20.25
N VAL A 221 35.86 16.55 -18.93
CA VAL A 221 36.97 16.84 -17.99
C VAL A 221 38.15 15.90 -18.21
N VAL A 222 37.90 14.61 -18.41
CA VAL A 222 38.98 13.62 -18.64
C VAL A 222 39.72 13.91 -19.96
N ILE A 223 39.01 14.22 -21.04
CA ILE A 223 39.62 14.57 -22.33
C ILE A 223 40.38 15.89 -22.24
N GLY A 224 39.82 16.89 -21.58
CA GLY A 224 40.48 18.19 -21.36
C GLY A 224 41.78 18.07 -20.56
N ALA A 225 41.78 17.29 -19.48
CA ALA A 225 42.97 17.05 -18.66
C ALA A 225 44.06 16.28 -19.43
N ALA A 226 43.68 15.29 -20.24
CA ALA A 226 44.62 14.56 -21.10
C ALA A 226 45.27 15.49 -22.16
N ALA A 227 44.50 16.40 -22.76
CA ALA A 227 45.02 17.35 -23.74
C ALA A 227 46.00 18.37 -23.12
N VAL A 228 45.70 18.88 -21.92
CA VAL A 228 46.60 19.78 -21.19
C VAL A 228 47.88 19.05 -20.74
N GLY A 229 47.77 17.81 -20.26
CA GLY A 229 48.92 16.98 -19.90
C GLY A 229 49.86 16.72 -21.09
N LEU A 230 49.31 16.43 -22.28
CA LEU A 230 50.09 16.25 -23.51
C LEU A 230 50.75 17.55 -24.00
N ALA A 231 50.09 18.71 -23.84
CA ALA A 231 50.66 20.00 -24.22
C ALA A 231 51.83 20.43 -23.33
N VAL A 232 51.77 20.14 -22.02
CA VAL A 232 52.87 20.46 -21.08
C VAL A 232 54.03 19.47 -21.21
N GLY A 233 53.76 18.19 -21.50
CA GLY A 233 54.80 17.18 -21.70
C GLY A 233 55.68 17.37 -22.95
N LEU A 234 55.21 18.12 -23.95
CA LEU A 234 55.96 18.40 -25.18
C LEU A 234 56.71 19.75 -25.15
N GLY A 235 56.55 20.56 -24.10
CA GLY A 235 57.19 21.88 -23.96
C GLY A 235 58.46 21.90 -23.10
N GLY A 236 58.95 20.76 -22.62
CA GLY A 236 59.99 20.67 -21.61
C GLY A 236 61.33 20.14 -22.10
N GLU A 237 61.98 20.82 -23.04
CA GLU A 237 63.43 20.67 -23.30
C GLU A 237 64.09 22.05 -23.51
N GLU A 238 64.06 22.90 -22.49
CA GLU A 238 65.08 23.94 -22.34
C GLU A 238 66.04 23.48 -21.25
N GLY A 239 67.07 22.74 -21.67
CA GLY A 239 68.21 22.42 -20.83
C GLY A 239 68.89 23.71 -20.34
N PRO A 240 69.43 23.73 -19.11
CA PRO A 240 70.09 24.92 -18.58
C PRO A 240 71.27 25.31 -19.48
N SER A 241 71.19 26.50 -20.11
CA SER A 241 72.32 27.04 -20.86
C SER A 241 73.45 27.33 -19.87
N CYS A 242 74.54 26.57 -19.96
CA CYS A 242 75.79 26.92 -19.31
C CYS A 242 76.27 28.26 -19.90
N GLY A 243 76.21 29.33 -19.12
CA GLY A 243 76.74 30.63 -19.50
C GLY A 243 78.28 30.59 -19.60
N PRO A 244 78.90 31.19 -20.62
CA PRO A 244 80.35 31.36 -20.67
C PRO A 244 80.71 32.63 -19.91
N THR A 245 80.94 32.52 -18.60
CA THR A 245 81.71 33.53 -17.88
C THR A 245 83.01 32.91 -17.40
N CYS A 246 84.02 33.15 -18.24
CA CYS A 246 85.43 32.98 -18.00
C CYS A 246 85.88 33.49 -16.62
N LEU A 247 86.64 32.63 -15.93
CA LEU A 247 87.96 32.88 -15.37
C LEU A 247 88.45 34.35 -15.31
N THR A 248 88.69 34.79 -14.07
CA THR A 248 89.86 35.60 -13.74
C THR A 248 90.76 34.76 -12.82
N LEU A 249 92.08 34.87 -13.08
CA LEU A 249 93.26 34.26 -12.42
C LEU A 249 93.84 33.02 -13.09
#